data_AF-D3BMS9-F1
#
_entry.id   AF-D3BMS9-F1
#
_cell.length_a   1.000
_cell.length_b   1.000
_cell.length_c   1.000
_cell.angle_alpha   90.00
_cell.angle_beta   90.00
_cell.angle_gamma   90.00
#
_symmetry.space_group_name_H-M   'P 1'
#
loop_
_entity.id
_entity.type
_entity.pdbx_description
1 polymer ?
#
loop_
_entity_poly.entity_id
_entity_poly.type
_entity_poly.pdbx_seq_one_letter_code
_entity_poly.pdbx_strand_id
1 'polypeptide(L)'
;MTIRTDSKNSIHSNRIIEDESDSDIESVKETKRRRRPFQKIGITFLGVAIIFSLLLVTVPAALLNHVNTFVDGVLFRALFAAFVACLFICLCSIYYLGGENQAWEDPEGNDLNLSFQNITVILGIVIEFVQLFSFSFNQLSPFLGSEELRNLNYLAIPYEPGKVFRVIGESYTSNFIARNEQRYYSILWFLVNTMYLPVMSTMFGGVDCTFQSDNNIVSWDSDPSLTCLRGIHIVFIVCSMVALVVYYPAASFAQSQTQNISDIKFKPTVVFIFAQGKVLLAAMAVFATSYIYVYLAAVIVVNIVFLGINVILEPCIVEWVNRMRTVFFSFCCISTICSWLALIPNIKDFVPMILMIFGWVAFAVVYSMLYYFEINLGISEKIFSLIRVKETPRKPPPELNKSSSHINQNL
;
A
#
# COMPACT_ATOMS: atom_id res chain seq x y z
N MET A 1 55.71 44.30 -26.87
CA MET A 1 55.70 44.34 -25.39
C MET A 1 54.51 43.52 -24.94
N THR A 2 54.72 42.23 -24.72
CA THR A 2 53.66 41.25 -24.41
C THR A 2 54.04 40.60 -23.10
N ILE A 3 53.24 40.88 -22.08
CA ILE A 3 53.45 40.43 -20.71
C ILE A 3 52.88 39.02 -20.61
N ARG A 4 53.76 38.07 -20.29
CA ARG A 4 53.47 36.66 -20.01
C ARG A 4 53.26 36.54 -18.51
N THR A 5 52.05 36.22 -18.08
CA THR A 5 51.72 35.92 -16.68
C THR A 5 51.71 34.41 -16.48
N ASP A 6 52.78 33.89 -15.88
CA ASP A 6 52.83 32.51 -15.39
C ASP A 6 52.11 32.43 -14.04
N SER A 7 50.91 31.84 -14.05
CA SER A 7 50.13 31.50 -12.87
C SER A 7 50.50 30.08 -12.40
N LYS A 8 51.43 29.98 -11.44
CA LYS A 8 51.66 28.76 -10.66
C LYS A 8 50.63 28.66 -9.53
N ASN A 9 49.52 27.96 -9.78
CA ASN A 9 48.63 27.51 -8.71
C ASN A 9 49.16 26.18 -8.13
N SER A 10 49.83 26.27 -6.99
CA SER A 10 50.15 25.12 -6.14
C SER A 10 48.86 24.56 -5.53
N ILE A 11 48.43 23.40 -6.00
CA ILE A 11 47.37 22.61 -5.38
C ILE A 11 47.93 22.05 -4.07
N HIS A 12 47.67 22.74 -2.96
CA HIS A 12 47.87 22.17 -1.62
C HIS A 12 46.75 21.16 -1.37
N SER A 13 47.06 19.89 -1.60
CA SER A 13 46.21 18.77 -1.20
C SER A 13 46.27 18.64 0.32
N ASN A 14 45.39 19.37 1.02
CA ASN A 14 45.04 19.08 2.40
C ASN A 14 44.15 17.83 2.38
N ARG A 15 44.79 16.67 2.31
CA ARG A 15 44.16 15.39 2.61
C ARG A 15 43.93 15.35 4.12
N ILE A 16 42.82 15.92 4.56
CA ILE A 16 42.30 15.72 5.91
C ILE A 16 42.03 14.22 6.00
N ILE A 17 42.93 13.52 6.69
CA ILE A 17 42.69 12.16 7.15
C ILE A 17 41.71 12.35 8.31
N GLU A 18 40.42 12.30 7.99
CA GLU A 18 39.39 12.12 8.99
C GLU A 18 39.60 10.72 9.55
N ASP A 19 40.18 10.63 10.74
CA ASP A 19 40.14 9.43 11.57
C ASP A 19 38.67 9.19 11.92
N GLU A 20 37.96 8.48 11.04
CA GLU A 20 36.65 7.88 11.32
C GLU A 20 36.83 6.94 12.50
N SER A 21 36.53 7.44 13.69
CA SER A 21 36.52 6.66 14.93
C SER A 21 35.57 5.47 14.78
N ASP A 22 36.09 4.25 14.93
CA ASP A 22 35.41 2.94 14.84
C ASP A 22 34.14 2.76 15.71
N SER A 23 33.70 3.78 16.46
CA SER A 23 32.54 3.71 17.36
C SER A 23 31.21 3.53 16.65
N ASP A 24 31.08 3.91 15.38
CA ASP A 24 29.81 3.79 14.65
C ASP A 24 29.57 2.38 14.08
N ILE A 25 30.61 1.55 14.00
CA ILE A 25 30.52 0.19 13.43
C ILE A 25 29.77 -0.79 14.35
N GLU A 26 29.82 -0.61 15.67
CA GLU A 26 29.11 -1.48 16.61
C GLU A 26 27.58 -1.30 16.55
N SER A 27 27.10 -0.05 16.40
CA SER A 27 25.67 0.23 16.31
C SER A 27 25.03 -0.43 15.09
N VAL A 28 25.70 -0.41 13.93
CA VAL A 28 25.23 -1.02 12.68
C VAL A 28 25.20 -2.55 12.77
N LYS A 29 26.14 -3.17 13.51
CA LYS A 29 26.20 -4.62 13.70
C LYS A 29 25.06 -5.15 14.58
N GLU A 30 24.65 -4.41 15.62
CA GLU A 30 23.51 -4.81 16.46
C GLU A 30 22.18 -4.79 15.70
N THR A 31 21.94 -3.77 14.89
CA THR A 31 20.72 -3.66 14.07
C THR A 31 20.63 -4.81 13.06
N LYS A 32 21.75 -5.18 12.43
CA LYS A 32 21.83 -6.33 11.51
C LYS A 32 21.53 -7.67 12.21
N ARG A 33 21.93 -7.85 13.46
CA ARG A 33 21.72 -9.12 14.19
C ARG A 33 20.26 -9.35 14.56
N ARG A 34 19.49 -8.29 14.87
CA ARG A 34 18.05 -8.39 15.20
C ARG A 34 17.14 -8.68 14.00
N ARG A 35 17.56 -8.34 12.77
CA ARG A 35 16.73 -8.53 11.54
C ARG A 35 16.67 -9.99 11.05
N ARG A 36 17.68 -10.82 11.35
CA ARG A 36 17.81 -12.19 10.78
C ARG A 36 16.67 -13.18 11.05
N PRO A 37 16.11 -13.33 12.27
CA PRO A 37 15.05 -14.34 12.51
C PRO A 37 13.77 -14.02 11.76
N PHE A 38 13.46 -12.74 11.61
CA PHE A 38 12.24 -12.26 10.97
C PHE A 38 12.25 -12.37 9.45
N GLN A 39 13.40 -12.12 8.84
CA GLN A 39 13.60 -12.40 7.42
C GLN A 39 13.35 -13.88 7.11
N LYS A 40 13.80 -14.79 8.00
CA LYS A 40 13.52 -16.22 7.86
C LYS A 40 12.02 -16.54 7.98
N ILE A 41 11.31 -15.89 8.90
CA ILE A 41 9.85 -16.02 9.03
C ILE A 41 9.16 -15.57 7.75
N GLY A 42 9.49 -14.38 7.23
CA GLY A 42 8.93 -13.87 5.98
C GLY A 42 9.17 -14.82 4.79
N ILE A 43 10.40 -15.29 4.60
CA ILE A 43 10.74 -16.28 3.56
C ILE A 43 9.96 -17.59 3.75
N THR A 44 9.78 -18.03 5.00
CA THR A 44 8.99 -19.24 5.31
C THR A 44 7.53 -19.06 4.88
N PHE A 45 6.90 -17.95 5.25
CA PHE A 45 5.53 -17.65 4.84
C PHE A 45 5.38 -17.45 3.33
N LEU A 46 6.39 -16.92 2.65
CA LEU A 46 6.42 -16.89 1.18
C LEU A 46 6.43 -18.31 0.59
N GLY A 47 7.28 -19.20 1.12
CA GLY A 47 7.30 -20.61 0.71
C GLY A 47 5.96 -21.31 0.96
N VAL A 48 5.34 -21.06 2.11
CA VAL A 48 4.00 -21.59 2.43
C VAL A 48 2.93 -21.02 1.49
N ALA A 49 2.98 -19.74 1.14
CA ALA A 49 2.07 -19.14 0.17
C ALA A 49 2.19 -19.79 -1.21
N ILE A 50 3.41 -20.07 -1.67
CA ILE A 50 3.65 -20.79 -2.94
C ILE A 50 3.03 -22.20 -2.88
N ILE A 51 3.18 -22.91 -1.75
CA ILE A 51 2.54 -24.22 -1.56
C ILE A 51 1.01 -24.10 -1.63
N PHE A 52 0.41 -23.14 -0.93
CA PHE A 52 -1.04 -22.91 -0.99
C PHE A 52 -1.52 -22.55 -2.39
N SER A 53 -0.75 -21.77 -3.13
CA SER A 53 -1.03 -21.46 -4.54
C SER A 53 -1.05 -22.72 -5.41
N LEU A 54 -0.07 -23.62 -5.24
CA LEU A 54 -0.06 -24.91 -5.94
C LEU A 54 -1.24 -25.79 -5.51
N LEU A 55 -1.58 -25.83 -4.22
CA LEU A 55 -2.75 -26.56 -3.70
C LEU A 55 -4.06 -26.01 -4.26
N LEU A 56 -4.19 -24.69 -4.38
CA LEU A 56 -5.36 -24.01 -4.96
C LEU A 56 -5.62 -24.45 -6.40
N VAL A 57 -4.57 -24.75 -7.16
CA VAL A 57 -4.69 -25.21 -8.54
C VAL A 57 -4.90 -26.73 -8.59
N THR A 58 -4.10 -27.49 -7.85
CA THR A 58 -4.04 -28.96 -7.97
C THR A 58 -5.18 -29.68 -7.25
N VAL A 59 -5.58 -29.23 -6.06
CA VAL A 59 -6.61 -29.89 -5.25
C VAL A 59 -7.99 -29.81 -5.92
N PRO A 60 -8.47 -28.64 -6.36
CA PRO A 60 -9.76 -28.57 -7.03
C PRO A 60 -9.74 -29.28 -8.39
N ALA A 61 -8.63 -29.22 -9.15
CA ALA A 61 -8.51 -29.92 -10.43
C ALA A 61 -8.54 -31.44 -10.27
N ALA A 62 -7.88 -31.98 -9.24
CA ALA A 62 -7.86 -33.42 -8.96
C ALA A 62 -9.19 -33.94 -8.40
N LEU A 63 -9.87 -33.15 -7.58
CA LEU A 63 -11.10 -33.55 -6.92
C LEU A 63 -12.37 -33.19 -7.69
N LEU A 64 -12.22 -32.58 -8.86
CA LEU A 64 -13.32 -32.10 -9.69
C LEU A 64 -14.26 -33.19 -10.25
N ASN A 65 -13.93 -34.48 -10.05
CA ASN A 65 -14.81 -35.59 -10.42
C ASN A 65 -15.60 -36.14 -9.21
N HIS A 66 -15.32 -35.64 -8.00
CA HIS A 66 -15.95 -36.03 -6.74
C HIS A 66 -16.78 -34.88 -6.13
N VAL A 67 -17.38 -34.06 -7.01
CA VAL A 67 -17.97 -32.73 -6.73
C VAL A 67 -19.12 -32.74 -5.73
N ASN A 68 -19.84 -33.86 -5.56
CA ASN A 68 -20.95 -33.94 -4.61
C ASN A 68 -20.54 -33.72 -3.13
N THR A 69 -19.24 -33.75 -2.82
CA THR A 69 -18.69 -33.44 -1.49
C THR A 69 -18.05 -32.05 -1.37
N PHE A 70 -18.00 -31.26 -2.45
CA PHE A 70 -17.52 -29.88 -2.43
C PHE A 70 -18.64 -28.92 -2.07
N VAL A 71 -18.91 -28.83 -0.77
CA VAL A 71 -19.70 -27.77 -0.13
C VAL A 71 -19.41 -26.42 -0.80
N ASP A 72 -20.31 -25.92 -1.65
CA ASP A 72 -20.42 -24.56 -2.24
C ASP A 72 -19.11 -23.80 -2.56
N GLY A 73 -18.05 -24.49 -2.98
CA GLY A 73 -16.74 -23.89 -3.19
C GLY A 73 -16.00 -23.43 -1.93
N VAL A 74 -16.46 -23.82 -0.73
CA VAL A 74 -15.89 -23.42 0.57
C VAL A 74 -14.42 -23.80 0.70
N LEU A 75 -14.03 -25.01 0.28
CA LEU A 75 -12.62 -25.44 0.34
C LEU A 75 -11.73 -24.56 -0.55
N PHE A 76 -12.21 -24.22 -1.74
CA PHE A 76 -11.48 -23.33 -2.66
C PHE A 76 -11.29 -21.94 -2.05
N ARG A 77 -12.36 -21.35 -1.52
CA ARG A 77 -12.33 -20.06 -0.83
C ARG A 77 -11.43 -20.09 0.41
N ALA A 78 -11.43 -21.17 1.17
CA ALA A 78 -10.57 -21.35 2.34
C ALA A 78 -9.08 -21.46 1.96
N LEU A 79 -8.75 -22.23 0.92
CA LEU A 79 -7.38 -22.31 0.38
C LEU A 79 -6.89 -20.96 -0.14
N PHE A 80 -7.76 -20.23 -0.85
CA PHE A 80 -7.44 -18.90 -1.34
C PHE A 80 -7.24 -17.89 -0.20
N ALA A 81 -8.12 -17.90 0.80
CA ALA A 81 -7.98 -17.06 1.99
C ALA A 81 -6.68 -17.38 2.75
N ALA A 82 -6.32 -18.66 2.90
CA ALA A 82 -5.06 -19.08 3.51
C ALA A 82 -3.84 -18.60 2.70
N PHE A 83 -3.90 -18.67 1.37
CA PHE A 83 -2.88 -18.11 0.47
C PHE A 83 -2.68 -16.61 0.70
N VAL A 84 -3.76 -15.82 0.64
CA VAL A 84 -3.70 -14.35 0.85
C VAL A 84 -3.20 -14.02 2.26
N ALA A 85 -3.65 -14.75 3.28
CA ALA A 85 -3.17 -14.57 4.66
C ALA A 85 -1.67 -14.88 4.79
N CYS A 86 -1.16 -15.92 4.13
CA CYS A 86 0.28 -16.20 4.13
C CYS A 86 1.08 -15.09 3.44
N LEU A 87 0.60 -14.56 2.31
CA LEU A 87 1.23 -13.40 1.66
C LEU A 87 1.20 -12.16 2.57
N PHE A 88 0.08 -11.89 3.23
CA PHE A 88 -0.04 -10.81 4.20
C PHE A 88 0.98 -10.96 5.34
N ILE A 89 1.07 -12.13 5.98
CA ILE A 89 2.02 -12.37 7.08
C ILE A 89 3.46 -12.27 6.58
N CYS A 90 3.75 -12.77 5.38
CA CYS A 90 5.05 -12.60 4.73
C CYS A 90 5.41 -11.12 4.62
N LEU A 91 4.52 -10.30 4.08
CA LEU A 91 4.75 -8.87 3.94
C LEU A 91 4.85 -8.15 5.27
N CYS A 92 3.98 -8.43 6.25
CA CYS A 92 4.13 -7.89 7.60
C CYS A 92 5.49 -8.23 8.20
N SER A 93 5.97 -9.47 8.01
CA SER A 93 7.25 -9.94 8.51
C SER A 93 8.44 -9.27 7.83
N ILE A 94 8.34 -8.93 6.54
CA ILE A 94 9.40 -8.19 5.84
C ILE A 94 9.32 -6.70 6.20
N TYR A 95 8.13 -6.13 6.28
CA TYR A 95 7.91 -4.70 6.40
C TYR A 95 8.15 -4.17 7.80
N TYR A 96 7.55 -4.80 8.81
CA TYR A 96 7.69 -4.39 10.22
C TYR A 96 9.14 -4.46 10.70
N LEU A 97 10.00 -5.18 9.98
CA LEU A 97 11.32 -5.59 10.43
C LEU A 97 12.45 -5.12 9.49
N GLY A 98 12.12 -4.85 8.23
CA GLY A 98 12.98 -4.20 7.25
C GLY A 98 12.81 -2.68 7.20
N GLY A 99 11.68 -2.14 7.68
CA GLY A 99 11.40 -0.71 7.73
C GLY A 99 12.35 0.01 8.70
N GLU A 100 13.32 0.72 8.14
CA GLU A 100 14.23 1.58 8.88
C GLU A 100 13.48 2.75 9.53
N ASN A 101 13.66 2.90 10.84
CA ASN A 101 13.38 4.14 11.57
C ASN A 101 14.28 5.32 11.10
N GLN A 102 15.18 5.10 10.14
CA GLN A 102 16.26 6.02 9.77
C GLN A 102 15.92 6.97 8.62
N ALA A 103 14.75 6.85 7.97
CA ALA A 103 14.40 7.67 6.80
C ALA A 103 13.62 8.96 7.11
N TRP A 104 13.44 9.29 8.39
CA TRP A 104 12.64 10.45 8.82
C TRP A 104 13.55 11.45 9.51
N GLU A 105 14.21 12.28 8.70
CA GLU A 105 14.57 13.62 9.18
C GLU A 105 13.29 14.45 9.10
N ASP A 106 12.82 14.92 10.25
CA ASP A 106 11.70 15.86 10.32
C ASP A 106 12.14 17.11 9.54
N PRO A 107 11.50 17.44 8.41
CA PRO A 107 11.85 18.64 7.68
C PRO A 107 11.55 19.84 8.57
N GLU A 108 12.57 20.66 8.84
CA GLU A 108 12.40 21.94 9.53
C GLU A 108 11.64 22.90 8.59
N GLY A 109 10.31 22.82 8.60
CA GLY A 109 9.44 23.73 7.86
C GLY A 109 8.13 23.08 7.41
N ASN A 110 7.01 23.70 7.80
CA ASN A 110 5.65 23.30 7.37
C ASN A 110 5.22 23.91 6.02
N ASP A 111 6.11 24.63 5.34
CA ASP A 111 5.77 25.38 4.14
C ASP A 111 5.76 24.45 2.92
N LEU A 112 4.55 24.01 2.55
CA LEU A 112 4.34 23.16 1.40
C LEU A 112 4.35 23.99 0.11
N ASN A 113 5.42 23.87 -0.68
CA ASN A 113 5.44 24.43 -2.02
C ASN A 113 4.50 23.64 -2.94
N LEU A 114 3.69 24.33 -3.76
CA LEU A 114 2.83 23.70 -4.77
C LEU A 114 3.67 23.21 -5.98
N SER A 115 4.58 22.26 -5.73
CA SER A 115 5.36 21.58 -6.75
C SER A 115 4.51 20.55 -7.49
N PHE A 116 4.90 20.22 -8.73
CA PHE A 116 4.24 19.15 -9.52
C PHE A 116 4.16 17.82 -8.76
N GLN A 117 5.17 17.52 -7.95
CA GLN A 117 5.22 16.31 -7.12
C GLN A 117 4.12 16.33 -6.06
N ASN A 118 3.99 17.44 -5.32
CA ASN A 118 2.98 17.57 -4.27
C ASN A 118 1.56 17.55 -4.85
N ILE A 119 1.33 18.19 -6.00
CA ILE A 119 0.05 18.11 -6.72
C ILE A 119 -0.28 16.66 -7.13
N THR A 120 0.71 15.94 -7.65
CA THR A 120 0.53 14.53 -8.04
C THR A 120 0.20 13.65 -6.82
N VAL A 121 0.82 13.93 -5.68
CA VAL A 121 0.51 13.24 -4.41
C VAL A 121 -0.92 13.51 -3.95
N ILE A 122 -1.33 14.78 -3.94
CA ILE A 122 -2.69 15.18 -3.58
C ILE A 122 -3.71 14.53 -4.51
N LEU A 123 -3.47 14.54 -5.82
CA LEU A 123 -4.34 13.89 -6.80
C LEU A 123 -4.45 12.38 -6.54
N GLY A 124 -3.34 11.71 -6.22
CA GLY A 124 -3.35 10.30 -5.86
C GLY A 124 -4.18 10.02 -4.60
N ILE A 125 -4.14 10.88 -3.58
CA ILE A 125 -4.98 10.74 -2.38
C ILE A 125 -6.47 10.94 -2.71
N VAL A 126 -6.80 11.89 -3.60
CA VAL A 126 -8.19 12.10 -4.05
C VAL A 126 -8.68 10.89 -4.83
N ILE A 127 -7.88 10.32 -5.74
CA ILE A 127 -8.25 9.11 -6.48
C ILE A 127 -8.39 7.92 -5.53
N GLU A 128 -7.48 7.77 -4.56
CA GLU A 128 -7.59 6.75 -3.51
C GLU A 128 -8.91 6.89 -2.74
N PHE A 129 -9.32 8.11 -2.38
CA PHE A 129 -10.62 8.35 -1.78
C PHE A 129 -11.77 7.91 -2.69
N VAL A 130 -11.75 8.28 -3.96
CA VAL A 130 -12.80 7.88 -4.93
C VAL A 130 -12.90 6.35 -5.03
N GLN A 131 -11.76 5.65 -5.03
CA GLN A 131 -11.71 4.18 -5.04
C GLN A 131 -12.25 3.56 -3.76
N LEU A 132 -11.91 4.11 -2.59
CA LEU A 132 -12.44 3.61 -1.32
C LEU A 132 -13.94 3.90 -1.17
N PHE A 133 -14.36 5.06 -1.65
CA PHE A 133 -15.76 5.47 -1.70
C PHE A 133 -16.58 4.57 -2.63
N SER A 134 -16.05 4.18 -3.80
CA SER A 134 -16.77 3.32 -4.75
C SER A 134 -17.13 1.95 -4.18
N PHE A 135 -16.35 1.41 -3.24
CA PHE A 135 -16.71 0.17 -2.54
C PHE A 135 -18.03 0.30 -1.76
N SER A 136 -18.43 1.51 -1.33
CA SER A 136 -19.73 1.69 -0.68
C SER A 136 -20.91 1.52 -1.66
N PHE A 137 -20.71 1.72 -2.97
CA PHE A 137 -21.78 1.71 -3.99
C PHE A 137 -21.72 0.53 -4.95
N ASN A 138 -20.69 -0.32 -4.87
CA ASN A 138 -20.51 -1.48 -5.75
C ASN A 138 -21.44 -2.66 -5.39
N GLN A 139 -22.74 -2.39 -5.17
CA GLN A 139 -23.67 -3.36 -4.62
C GLN A 139 -24.28 -4.31 -5.65
N LEU A 140 -24.26 -3.97 -6.95
CA LEU A 140 -25.07 -4.68 -7.96
C LEU A 140 -24.46 -4.81 -9.36
N SER A 141 -23.36 -4.10 -9.66
CA SER A 141 -22.66 -4.33 -10.94
C SER A 141 -21.69 -5.50 -10.77
N PRO A 142 -21.76 -6.56 -11.59
CA PRO A 142 -20.64 -7.49 -11.68
C PRO A 142 -19.38 -6.66 -11.98
N PHE A 143 -18.32 -6.87 -11.20
CA PHE A 143 -17.06 -6.16 -11.38
C PHE A 143 -16.41 -6.65 -12.67
N LEU A 144 -16.85 -6.15 -13.82
CA LEU A 144 -16.41 -6.57 -15.15
C LEU A 144 -15.01 -6.03 -15.53
N GLY A 145 -14.25 -5.51 -14.55
CA GLY A 145 -13.18 -4.55 -14.84
C GLY A 145 -13.78 -3.27 -15.43
N SER A 146 -12.97 -2.21 -15.59
CA SER A 146 -13.51 -1.02 -16.25
C SER A 146 -13.87 -1.37 -17.70
N GLU A 147 -15.13 -1.14 -18.09
CA GLU A 147 -15.52 -1.24 -19.51
C GLU A 147 -14.66 -0.31 -20.38
N GLU A 148 -14.12 0.77 -19.80
CA GLU A 148 -13.17 1.64 -20.46
C GLU A 148 -11.82 0.96 -20.78
N LEU A 149 -11.34 0.01 -19.95
CA LEU A 149 -10.14 -0.79 -20.27
C LEU A 149 -10.39 -1.85 -21.32
N ARG A 150 -11.63 -2.35 -21.44
CA ARG A 150 -12.04 -3.25 -22.54
C ARG A 150 -11.96 -2.55 -23.90
N ASN A 151 -12.19 -1.24 -23.94
CA ASN A 151 -12.00 -0.42 -25.15
C ASN A 151 -10.54 -0.04 -25.42
N LEU A 152 -9.64 -0.22 -24.44
CA LEU A 152 -8.24 0.17 -24.56
C LEU A 152 -7.36 -0.85 -25.30
N ASN A 153 -7.93 -1.90 -25.92
CA ASN A 153 -7.29 -2.81 -26.90
C ASN A 153 -5.77 -2.63 -26.98
N TYR A 154 -5.06 -3.00 -25.91
CA TYR A 154 -3.61 -2.89 -25.86
C TYR A 154 -3.07 -4.08 -26.67
N LEU A 155 -3.22 -3.98 -27.99
CA LEU A 155 -2.45 -4.76 -28.93
C LEU A 155 -1.02 -4.25 -28.77
N ALA A 156 -0.18 -5.03 -28.07
CA ALA A 156 1.25 -4.89 -28.19
C ALA A 156 1.58 -5.12 -29.68
N ILE A 157 1.74 -4.03 -30.43
CA ILE A 157 2.13 -4.09 -31.83
C ILE A 157 3.51 -4.75 -31.86
N PRO A 158 3.68 -5.94 -32.46
CA PRO A 158 4.99 -6.54 -32.60
C PRO A 158 5.84 -5.62 -33.49
N TYR A 159 6.95 -5.13 -32.95
CA TYR A 159 7.91 -4.37 -33.73
C TYR A 159 8.48 -5.21 -34.87
N GLU A 160 8.73 -4.59 -36.02
CA GLU A 160 9.38 -5.23 -37.15
C GLU A 160 10.74 -5.83 -36.75
N PRO A 161 11.00 -7.12 -37.07
CA PRO A 161 12.29 -7.74 -36.83
C PRO A 161 13.36 -7.04 -37.68
N GLY A 162 14.42 -6.53 -37.05
CA GLY A 162 15.59 -5.96 -37.72
C GLY A 162 15.96 -4.52 -37.39
N LYS A 163 15.11 -3.78 -36.65
CA LYS A 163 15.46 -2.44 -36.13
C LYS A 163 16.11 -2.56 -34.76
N VAL A 164 17.43 -2.78 -34.74
CA VAL A 164 18.23 -2.77 -33.52
C VAL A 164 18.42 -1.31 -33.09
N PHE A 165 17.89 -0.93 -31.92
CA PHE A 165 18.19 0.34 -31.30
C PHE A 165 19.70 0.41 -31.03
N ARG A 166 20.40 1.30 -31.73
CA ARG A 166 21.75 1.69 -31.34
C ARG A 166 21.61 2.50 -30.05
N VAL A 167 21.95 1.90 -28.91
CA VAL A 167 21.95 2.58 -27.61
C VAL A 167 23.03 3.66 -27.66
N ILE A 168 22.61 4.89 -27.97
CA ILE A 168 23.48 6.06 -27.95
C ILE A 168 23.70 6.44 -26.49
N GLY A 169 24.90 6.13 -25.98
CA GLY A 169 25.53 6.76 -24.82
C GLY A 169 24.88 6.45 -23.48
N GLU A 170 25.44 5.46 -22.77
CA GLU A 170 25.18 5.20 -21.35
C GLU A 170 25.28 6.46 -20.47
N SER A 171 26.16 7.40 -20.84
CA SER A 171 26.31 8.72 -20.21
C SER A 171 25.17 9.71 -20.52
N TYR A 172 24.55 9.64 -21.69
CA TYR A 172 23.39 10.47 -22.03
C TYR A 172 22.14 9.93 -21.35
N THR A 173 21.94 8.60 -21.39
CA THR A 173 20.80 7.95 -20.73
C THR A 173 20.86 8.11 -19.21
N SER A 174 22.02 7.92 -18.57
CA SER A 174 22.17 8.13 -17.13
C SER A 174 21.94 9.60 -16.73
N ASN A 175 22.50 10.56 -17.48
CA ASN A 175 22.24 11.99 -17.23
C ASN A 175 20.78 12.37 -17.45
N PHE A 176 20.13 11.80 -18.47
CA PHE A 176 18.71 12.03 -18.73
C PHE A 176 17.81 11.42 -17.65
N ILE A 177 18.12 10.20 -17.19
CA ILE A 177 17.41 9.56 -16.07
C ILE A 177 17.63 10.38 -14.81
N ALA A 178 18.87 10.70 -14.43
CA ALA A 178 19.17 11.50 -13.23
C ALA A 178 18.45 12.87 -13.26
N ARG A 179 18.33 13.50 -14.42
CA ARG A 179 17.61 14.78 -14.57
C ARG A 179 16.09 14.67 -14.44
N ASN A 180 15.51 13.52 -14.76
CA ASN A 180 14.07 13.28 -14.75
C ASN A 180 13.62 12.28 -13.67
N GLU A 181 14.54 11.77 -12.86
CA GLU A 181 14.34 10.71 -11.88
C GLU A 181 13.16 11.03 -10.96
N GLN A 182 13.13 12.25 -10.42
CA GLN A 182 12.05 12.72 -9.56
C GLN A 182 10.67 12.72 -10.25
N ARG A 183 10.61 13.08 -11.55
CA ARG A 183 9.35 13.06 -12.31
C ARG A 183 8.88 11.63 -12.55
N TYR A 184 9.81 10.72 -12.88
CA TYR A 184 9.49 9.32 -13.08
C TYR A 184 8.97 8.67 -11.80
N TYR A 185 9.60 8.93 -10.67
CA TYR A 185 9.11 8.41 -9.39
C TYR A 185 7.78 9.02 -8.96
N SER A 186 7.53 10.30 -9.24
CA SER A 186 6.23 10.92 -8.96
C SER A 186 5.11 10.27 -9.80
N ILE A 187 5.38 10.02 -11.09
CA ILE A 187 4.46 9.29 -11.97
C ILE A 187 4.30 7.84 -11.49
N LEU A 188 5.39 7.17 -11.10
CA LEU A 188 5.34 5.80 -10.60
C LEU A 188 4.54 5.71 -9.30
N TRP A 189 4.74 6.64 -8.36
CA TRP A 189 3.96 6.73 -7.13
C TRP A 189 2.47 6.91 -7.45
N PHE A 190 2.14 7.79 -8.41
CA PHE A 190 0.77 7.99 -8.86
C PHE A 190 0.18 6.70 -9.46
N LEU A 191 0.91 6.04 -10.37
CA LEU A 191 0.47 4.81 -10.99
C LEU A 191 0.31 3.69 -9.98
N VAL A 192 1.23 3.54 -9.03
CA VAL A 192 1.14 2.54 -7.97
C VAL A 192 -0.10 2.82 -7.13
N ASN A 193 -0.33 4.05 -6.65
CA ASN A 193 -1.52 4.31 -5.83
C ASN A 193 -2.84 4.16 -6.58
N THR A 194 -2.90 4.56 -7.85
CA THR A 194 -4.13 4.54 -8.64
C THR A 194 -4.43 3.17 -9.25
N MET A 195 -3.43 2.42 -9.69
CA MET A 195 -3.64 1.12 -10.34
C MET A 195 -3.60 -0.05 -9.37
N TYR A 196 -3.13 0.12 -8.14
CA TYR A 196 -3.02 -0.98 -7.18
C TYR A 196 -4.33 -1.74 -6.95
N LEU A 197 -5.41 -1.03 -6.63
CA LEU A 197 -6.71 -1.64 -6.40
C LEU A 197 -7.27 -2.32 -7.66
N PRO A 198 -7.37 -1.65 -8.83
CA PRO A 198 -7.82 -2.29 -10.06
C PRO A 198 -7.01 -3.55 -10.41
N VAL A 199 -5.68 -3.48 -10.36
CA VAL A 199 -4.81 -4.61 -10.71
C VAL A 199 -5.02 -5.78 -9.75
N MET A 200 -5.09 -5.52 -8.44
CA MET A 200 -5.37 -6.56 -7.45
C MET A 200 -6.76 -7.18 -7.65
N SER A 201 -7.80 -6.37 -7.89
CA SER A 201 -9.14 -6.87 -8.18
C SER A 201 -9.20 -7.71 -9.45
N THR A 202 -8.47 -7.33 -10.53
CA THR A 202 -8.38 -8.14 -11.74
C THR A 202 -7.70 -9.48 -11.48
N MET A 203 -6.63 -9.50 -10.70
CA MET A 203 -5.96 -10.75 -10.32
C MET A 203 -6.88 -11.67 -9.51
N PHE A 204 -7.69 -11.10 -8.60
CA PHE A 204 -8.69 -11.85 -7.84
C PHE A 204 -9.84 -12.34 -8.73
N GLY A 205 -10.34 -11.52 -9.65
CA GLY A 205 -11.41 -11.90 -10.59
C GLY A 205 -11.02 -13.05 -11.53
N GLY A 206 -9.73 -13.19 -11.85
CA GLY A 206 -9.21 -14.35 -12.58
C GLY A 206 -9.20 -15.67 -11.80
N VAL A 207 -9.62 -15.64 -10.53
CA VAL A 207 -9.68 -16.80 -9.63
C VAL A 207 -11.12 -17.04 -9.14
N ASP A 208 -11.98 -16.03 -9.24
CA ASP A 208 -13.31 -16.05 -8.66
C ASP A 208 -14.30 -16.93 -9.43
N CYS A 209 -15.08 -17.73 -8.70
CA CYS A 209 -16.05 -18.63 -9.29
C CYS A 209 -17.31 -18.74 -8.46
N THR A 210 -18.43 -18.70 -9.18
CA THR A 210 -19.75 -19.02 -8.66
C THR A 210 -20.00 -20.53 -8.75
N PHE A 211 -20.30 -21.10 -7.60
CA PHE A 211 -20.73 -22.49 -7.46
C PHE A 211 -22.26 -22.49 -7.34
N GLN A 212 -22.97 -22.94 -8.38
CA GLN A 212 -24.44 -23.03 -8.34
C GLN A 212 -24.88 -24.41 -7.83
N SER A 213 -25.65 -24.41 -6.74
CA SER A 213 -26.12 -25.63 -6.05
C SER A 213 -27.03 -26.51 -6.93
N ASP A 214 -27.79 -25.91 -7.86
CA ASP A 214 -28.91 -26.63 -8.49
C ASP A 214 -28.48 -27.54 -9.65
N ASN A 215 -27.34 -27.26 -10.31
CA ASN A 215 -26.91 -27.98 -11.51
C ASN A 215 -25.49 -28.56 -11.44
N ASN A 216 -24.78 -28.44 -10.31
CA ASN A 216 -23.34 -28.76 -10.20
C ASN A 216 -22.48 -28.02 -11.25
N ILE A 217 -22.98 -26.91 -11.80
CA ILE A 217 -22.25 -26.09 -12.76
C ILE A 217 -21.45 -25.08 -11.97
N VAL A 218 -20.14 -25.10 -12.18
CA VAL A 218 -19.23 -24.06 -11.68
C VAL A 218 -18.88 -23.18 -12.86
N SER A 219 -19.35 -21.93 -12.83
CA SER A 219 -19.08 -20.94 -13.87
C SER A 219 -18.00 -19.97 -13.39
N TRP A 220 -17.19 -19.48 -14.33
CA TRP A 220 -16.29 -18.38 -14.04
C TRP A 220 -17.06 -17.06 -14.04
N ASP A 221 -16.87 -16.22 -13.03
CA ASP A 221 -17.70 -15.01 -12.85
C ASP A 221 -17.42 -13.93 -13.89
N SER A 222 -16.19 -13.87 -14.42
CA SER A 222 -15.85 -12.92 -15.50
C SER A 222 -16.38 -13.37 -16.88
N ASP A 223 -16.54 -14.68 -17.08
CA ASP A 223 -17.11 -15.24 -18.32
C ASP A 223 -17.91 -16.52 -18.01
N PRO A 224 -19.24 -16.37 -17.83
CA PRO A 224 -20.11 -17.50 -17.50
C PRO A 224 -20.18 -18.59 -18.58
N SER A 225 -19.69 -18.32 -19.80
CA SER A 225 -19.64 -19.31 -20.88
C SER A 225 -18.54 -20.36 -20.66
N LEU A 226 -17.56 -20.07 -19.79
CA LEU A 226 -16.46 -20.96 -19.47
C LEU A 226 -16.71 -21.70 -18.15
N THR A 227 -16.48 -23.01 -18.17
CA THR A 227 -16.54 -23.85 -16.97
C THR A 227 -15.33 -23.54 -16.07
N CYS A 228 -15.60 -23.17 -14.83
CA CYS A 228 -14.55 -22.88 -13.87
C CYS A 228 -13.76 -24.15 -13.48
N LEU A 229 -12.50 -23.98 -13.03
CA LEU A 229 -11.57 -25.04 -12.65
C LEU A 229 -11.32 -26.11 -13.75
N ARG A 230 -11.63 -25.81 -15.01
CA ARG A 230 -11.37 -26.67 -16.17
C ARG A 230 -10.76 -25.88 -17.32
N GLY A 231 -9.98 -26.59 -18.15
CA GLY A 231 -9.45 -26.07 -19.41
C GLY A 231 -8.68 -24.76 -19.26
N ILE A 232 -9.11 -23.74 -19.99
CA ILE A 232 -8.43 -22.44 -20.08
C ILE A 232 -8.45 -21.70 -18.74
N HIS A 233 -9.48 -21.88 -17.91
CA HIS A 233 -9.56 -21.16 -16.62
C HIS A 233 -8.42 -21.53 -15.67
N ILE A 234 -7.93 -22.79 -15.70
CA ILE A 234 -6.76 -23.19 -14.90
C ILE A 234 -5.53 -22.34 -15.24
N VAL A 235 -5.33 -22.02 -16.52
CA VAL A 235 -4.22 -21.18 -16.97
C VAL A 235 -4.36 -19.76 -16.39
N PHE A 236 -5.57 -19.20 -16.39
CA PHE A 236 -5.85 -17.90 -15.76
C PHE A 236 -5.57 -17.92 -14.26
N ILE A 237 -6.01 -18.96 -13.52
CA ILE A 237 -5.74 -19.09 -12.09
C ILE A 237 -4.23 -19.12 -11.83
N VAL A 238 -3.47 -19.93 -12.57
CA VAL A 238 -2.00 -20.02 -12.43
C VAL A 238 -1.34 -18.67 -12.71
N CYS A 239 -1.71 -18.01 -13.80
CA CYS A 239 -1.19 -16.69 -14.14
C CYS A 239 -1.51 -15.64 -13.05
N SER A 240 -2.75 -15.62 -12.56
CA SER A 240 -3.17 -14.72 -11.47
C SER A 240 -2.42 -15.00 -10.16
N MET A 241 -2.17 -16.27 -9.83
CA MET A 241 -1.40 -16.64 -8.66
C MET A 241 0.06 -16.16 -8.73
N VAL A 242 0.71 -16.40 -9.86
CA VAL A 242 2.09 -15.93 -10.10
C VAL A 242 2.13 -14.41 -10.05
N ALA A 243 1.16 -13.74 -10.68
CA ALA A 243 1.04 -12.31 -10.68
C ALA A 243 0.85 -11.76 -9.24
N LEU A 244 0.01 -12.38 -8.41
CA LEU A 244 -0.16 -11.99 -7.01
C LEU A 244 1.12 -12.15 -6.18
N VAL A 245 1.82 -13.29 -6.32
CA VAL A 245 3.08 -13.54 -5.58
C VAL A 245 4.16 -12.51 -5.93
N VAL A 246 4.19 -12.03 -7.18
CA VAL A 246 5.21 -11.06 -7.64
C VAL A 246 4.77 -9.61 -7.41
N TYR A 247 3.57 -9.25 -7.88
CA TYR A 247 3.08 -7.88 -7.90
C TYR A 247 2.73 -7.37 -6.50
N TYR A 248 2.07 -8.18 -5.67
CA TYR A 248 1.59 -7.71 -4.37
C TYR A 248 2.73 -7.25 -3.45
N PRO A 249 3.84 -8.02 -3.28
CA PRO A 249 5.01 -7.51 -2.59
C PRO A 249 5.62 -6.30 -3.28
N ALA A 250 5.88 -6.37 -4.58
CA ALA A 250 6.57 -5.32 -5.32
C ALA A 250 5.86 -3.96 -5.23
N ALA A 251 4.54 -3.95 -5.43
CA ALA A 251 3.73 -2.74 -5.35
C ALA A 251 3.66 -2.19 -3.91
N SER A 252 3.53 -3.07 -2.91
CA SER A 252 3.52 -2.66 -1.50
C SER A 252 4.86 -2.02 -1.07
N PHE A 253 6.00 -2.54 -1.57
CA PHE A 253 7.31 -1.95 -1.34
C PHE A 253 7.49 -0.64 -2.11
N ALA A 254 7.15 -0.62 -3.41
CA ALA A 254 7.30 0.55 -4.26
C ALA A 254 6.54 1.76 -3.68
N GLN A 255 5.34 1.56 -3.15
CA GLN A 255 4.53 2.63 -2.54
C GLN A 255 5.22 3.28 -1.33
N SER A 256 6.05 2.53 -0.59
CA SER A 256 6.80 3.07 0.55
C SER A 256 8.08 3.80 0.14
N GLN A 257 8.80 3.29 -0.86
CA GLN A 257 10.09 3.85 -1.30
C GLN A 257 9.92 5.14 -2.10
N THR A 258 8.85 5.23 -2.88
CA THR A 258 8.60 6.36 -3.78
C THR A 258 8.19 7.66 -3.07
N GLN A 259 8.02 7.64 -1.74
CA GLN A 259 7.61 8.79 -0.93
C GLN A 259 8.76 9.75 -0.59
N ASN A 260 10.01 9.32 -0.73
CA ASN A 260 11.16 10.15 -0.37
C ASN A 260 11.34 11.40 -1.26
N ILE A 261 10.51 11.56 -2.28
CA ILE A 261 10.68 12.56 -3.34
C ILE A 261 9.69 13.72 -3.21
N SER A 262 8.59 13.53 -2.46
CA SER A 262 7.62 14.59 -2.17
C SER A 262 7.82 15.17 -0.77
N ASP A 263 7.41 16.42 -0.58
CA ASP A 263 7.37 17.05 0.75
C ASP A 263 6.26 16.42 1.61
N ILE A 264 5.22 15.88 0.96
CA ILE A 264 4.19 15.07 1.59
C ILE A 264 4.75 13.66 1.78
N LYS A 265 5.15 13.33 3.00
CA LYS A 265 5.67 12.02 3.37
C LYS A 265 4.79 11.38 4.43
N PHE A 266 4.53 10.07 4.28
CA PHE A 266 3.73 9.29 5.23
C PHE A 266 4.57 8.24 5.95
N LYS A 267 4.33 8.05 7.25
CA LYS A 267 4.96 6.98 8.03
C LYS A 267 4.80 5.64 7.28
N PRO A 268 5.90 4.94 6.94
CA PRO A 268 5.84 3.83 5.99
C PRO A 268 4.97 2.70 6.53
N THR A 269 5.07 2.43 7.84
CA THR A 269 4.25 1.44 8.56
C THR A 269 2.75 1.67 8.36
N VAL A 270 2.31 2.93 8.35
CA VAL A 270 0.89 3.24 8.17
C VAL A 270 0.47 3.09 6.72
N VAL A 271 1.31 3.51 5.77
CA VAL A 271 1.09 3.32 4.32
C VAL A 271 0.93 1.83 4.01
N PHE A 272 1.80 1.01 4.60
CA PHE A 272 1.73 -0.44 4.45
C PHE A 272 0.40 -0.99 4.96
N ILE A 273 -0.04 -0.61 6.17
CA ILE A 273 -1.34 -1.02 6.71
C ILE A 273 -2.49 -0.60 5.78
N PHE A 274 -2.45 0.62 5.23
CA PHE A 274 -3.43 1.07 4.24
C PHE A 274 -3.42 0.23 2.96
N ALA A 275 -2.24 -0.13 2.45
CA ALA A 275 -2.12 -1.03 1.30
C ALA A 275 -2.76 -2.40 1.60
N GLN A 276 -2.50 -2.98 2.78
CA GLN A 276 -3.08 -4.26 3.15
C GLN A 276 -4.61 -4.20 3.29
N GLY A 277 -5.15 -3.14 3.91
CA GLY A 277 -6.59 -2.96 4.00
C GLY A 277 -7.25 -2.76 2.64
N LYS A 278 -6.57 -2.12 1.69
CA LYS A 278 -7.01 -2.03 0.29
C LYS A 278 -7.09 -3.40 -0.38
N VAL A 279 -6.10 -4.26 -0.17
CA VAL A 279 -6.14 -5.65 -0.67
C VAL A 279 -7.30 -6.43 -0.06
N LEU A 280 -7.55 -6.26 1.25
CA LEU A 280 -8.71 -6.88 1.89
C LEU A 280 -10.03 -6.40 1.26
N LEU A 281 -10.19 -5.10 1.03
CA LEU A 281 -11.37 -4.55 0.35
C LEU A 281 -11.54 -5.09 -1.07
N ALA A 282 -10.45 -5.17 -1.85
CA ALA A 282 -10.46 -5.76 -3.19
C ALA A 282 -10.88 -7.24 -3.15
N ALA A 283 -10.37 -8.01 -2.20
CA ALA A 283 -10.75 -9.41 -2.02
C ALA A 283 -12.24 -9.53 -1.66
N MET A 284 -12.74 -8.71 -0.74
CA MET A 284 -14.14 -8.71 -0.37
C MET A 284 -15.05 -8.31 -1.53
N ALA A 285 -14.65 -7.34 -2.35
CA ALA A 285 -15.41 -6.90 -3.51
C ALA A 285 -15.54 -7.97 -4.59
N VAL A 286 -14.57 -8.87 -4.69
CA VAL A 286 -14.60 -9.99 -5.64
C VAL A 286 -15.33 -11.18 -5.02
N PHE A 287 -14.89 -11.69 -3.86
CA PHE A 287 -15.39 -12.97 -3.34
C PHE A 287 -16.68 -12.88 -2.51
N ALA A 288 -17.09 -11.69 -2.05
CA ALA A 288 -18.29 -11.51 -1.22
C ALA A 288 -19.47 -10.87 -1.96
N THR A 289 -19.46 -10.93 -3.30
CA THR A 289 -20.54 -10.41 -4.17
C THR A 289 -21.91 -11.00 -3.82
N SER A 290 -21.98 -12.29 -3.49
CA SER A 290 -23.22 -12.95 -3.06
C SER A 290 -23.65 -12.61 -1.62
N TYR A 291 -22.75 -12.05 -0.80
CA TYR A 291 -22.95 -11.80 0.63
C TYR A 291 -22.83 -10.31 0.94
N ILE A 292 -23.75 -9.53 0.39
CA ILE A 292 -23.72 -8.05 0.46
C ILE A 292 -23.56 -7.50 1.89
N TYR A 293 -24.20 -8.12 2.87
CA TYR A 293 -24.09 -7.72 4.28
C TYR A 293 -22.69 -7.95 4.85
N VAL A 294 -22.05 -9.07 4.50
CA VAL A 294 -20.67 -9.38 4.91
C VAL A 294 -19.69 -8.44 4.23
N TYR A 295 -19.92 -8.17 2.94
CA TYR A 295 -19.16 -7.19 2.18
C TYR A 295 -19.21 -5.80 2.82
N LEU A 296 -20.40 -5.25 3.05
CA LEU A 296 -20.55 -3.91 3.66
C LEU A 296 -20.03 -3.87 5.09
N ALA A 297 -20.15 -4.97 5.86
CA ALA A 297 -19.57 -5.08 7.20
C ALA A 297 -18.04 -4.99 7.15
N ALA A 298 -17.39 -5.66 6.19
CA ALA A 298 -15.95 -5.56 6.02
C ALA A 298 -15.54 -4.14 5.57
N VAL A 299 -16.27 -3.53 4.65
CA VAL A 299 -16.01 -2.16 4.18
C VAL A 299 -16.06 -1.15 5.33
N ILE A 300 -17.11 -1.20 6.17
CA ILE A 300 -17.22 -0.26 7.31
C ILE A 300 -16.12 -0.51 8.35
N VAL A 301 -15.78 -1.78 8.65
CA VAL A 301 -14.71 -2.10 9.61
C VAL A 301 -13.36 -1.57 9.12
N VAL A 302 -13.01 -1.79 7.85
CA VAL A 302 -11.75 -1.28 7.29
C VAL A 302 -11.73 0.24 7.29
N ASN A 303 -12.83 0.90 6.89
CA ASN A 303 -12.91 2.37 6.89
C ASN A 303 -12.80 2.97 8.31
N ILE A 304 -13.40 2.33 9.33
CA ILE A 304 -13.25 2.74 10.74
C ILE A 304 -11.81 2.55 11.22
N VAL A 305 -11.17 1.42 10.87
CA VAL A 305 -9.76 1.18 11.21
C VAL A 305 -8.87 2.22 10.55
N PHE A 306 -9.12 2.56 9.28
CA PHE A 306 -8.38 3.58 8.56
C PHE A 306 -8.56 4.98 9.16
N LEU A 307 -9.80 5.34 9.49
CA LEU A 307 -10.13 6.59 10.18
C LEU A 307 -9.41 6.66 11.53
N GLY A 308 -9.48 5.60 12.34
CA GLY A 308 -8.84 5.52 13.64
C GLY A 308 -7.32 5.64 13.55
N ILE A 309 -6.69 4.92 12.62
CA ILE A 309 -5.25 5.02 12.36
C ILE A 309 -4.86 6.45 11.95
N ASN A 310 -5.63 7.08 11.05
CA ASN A 310 -5.32 8.42 10.57
C ASN A 310 -5.46 9.48 11.66
N VAL A 311 -6.47 9.36 12.53
CA VAL A 311 -6.71 10.27 13.66
C VAL A 311 -5.71 10.05 14.79
N ILE A 312 -5.33 8.81 15.08
CA ILE A 312 -4.44 8.50 16.22
C ILE A 312 -2.98 8.67 15.85
N LEU A 313 -2.55 8.18 14.68
CA LEU A 313 -1.12 8.12 14.34
C LEU A 313 -0.62 9.30 13.52
N GLU A 314 -1.53 10.13 12.99
CA GLU A 314 -1.26 11.30 12.14
C GLU A 314 -0.10 11.00 11.16
N PRO A 315 -0.34 10.10 10.19
CA PRO A 315 0.75 9.45 9.48
C PRO A 315 1.54 10.39 8.57
N CYS A 316 0.94 11.48 8.10
CA CYS A 316 1.59 12.49 7.28
C CYS A 316 2.31 13.52 8.17
N ILE A 317 3.48 14.00 7.75
CA ILE A 317 4.15 15.15 8.38
C ILE A 317 3.25 16.40 8.24
N VAL A 318 2.61 16.54 7.09
CA VAL A 318 1.78 17.70 6.77
C VAL A 318 0.40 17.54 7.40
N GLU A 319 0.12 18.31 8.45
CA GLU A 319 -1.11 18.20 9.24
C GLU A 319 -2.39 18.35 8.41
N TRP A 320 -2.45 19.31 7.49
CA TRP A 320 -3.66 19.53 6.70
C TRP A 320 -3.99 18.32 5.80
N VAL A 321 -2.99 17.56 5.36
CA VAL A 321 -3.18 16.32 4.60
C VAL A 321 -3.80 15.24 5.49
N ASN A 322 -3.35 15.11 6.75
CA ASN A 322 -3.99 14.20 7.70
C ASN A 322 -5.47 14.58 7.91
N ARG A 323 -5.76 15.87 8.07
CA ARG A 323 -7.14 16.36 8.24
C ARG A 323 -8.01 16.05 7.03
N MET A 324 -7.50 16.30 5.83
CA MET A 324 -8.20 15.95 4.59
C MET A 324 -8.52 14.46 4.54
N ARG A 325 -7.56 13.58 4.86
CA ARG A 325 -7.77 12.13 4.91
C ARG A 325 -8.80 11.72 5.97
N THR A 326 -8.81 12.35 7.14
CA THR A 326 -9.83 12.13 8.18
C THR A 326 -11.23 12.41 7.66
N VAL A 327 -11.40 13.53 6.95
CA VAL A 327 -12.69 13.87 6.32
C VAL A 327 -13.07 12.83 5.27
N PHE A 328 -12.14 12.42 4.40
CA PHE A 328 -12.37 11.40 3.37
C PHE A 328 -12.78 10.04 3.95
N PHE A 329 -12.08 9.52 4.96
CA PHE A 329 -12.46 8.27 5.60
C PHE A 329 -13.81 8.35 6.34
N SER A 330 -14.12 9.52 6.91
CA SER A 330 -15.43 9.76 7.53
C SER A 330 -16.55 9.77 6.49
N PHE A 331 -16.31 10.38 5.32
CA PHE A 331 -17.23 10.33 4.19
C PHE A 331 -17.44 8.89 3.70
N CYS A 332 -16.38 8.08 3.59
CA CYS A 332 -16.50 6.67 3.27
C CYS A 332 -17.37 5.93 4.31
N CYS A 333 -17.18 6.15 5.62
CA CYS A 333 -18.00 5.54 6.66
C CYS A 333 -19.48 5.92 6.56
N ILE A 334 -19.78 7.21 6.41
CA ILE A 334 -21.16 7.71 6.23
C ILE A 334 -21.79 7.07 4.99
N SER A 335 -21.03 6.98 3.90
CA SER A 335 -21.48 6.37 2.65
C SER A 335 -21.81 4.90 2.84
N THR A 336 -20.94 4.13 3.49
CA THR A 336 -21.20 2.71 3.77
C THR A 336 -22.44 2.53 4.66
N ILE A 337 -22.66 3.39 5.65
CA ILE A 337 -23.89 3.37 6.48
C ILE A 337 -25.13 3.67 5.63
N CYS A 338 -25.06 4.66 4.73
CA CYS A 338 -26.16 4.94 3.81
C CYS A 338 -26.43 3.76 2.87
N SER A 339 -25.38 3.09 2.40
CA SER A 339 -25.49 1.85 1.62
C SER A 339 -26.15 0.71 2.39
N TRP A 340 -25.96 0.61 3.71
CA TRP A 340 -26.72 -0.30 4.57
C TRP A 340 -28.21 0.08 4.64
N LEU A 341 -28.52 1.36 4.79
CA LEU A 341 -29.91 1.84 4.81
C LEU A 341 -30.63 1.56 3.47
N ALA A 342 -29.90 1.65 2.35
CA ALA A 342 -30.44 1.34 1.03
C ALA A 342 -30.90 -0.13 0.89
N LEU A 343 -30.39 -1.05 1.71
CA LEU A 343 -30.79 -2.46 1.70
C LEU A 343 -32.04 -2.75 2.54
N ILE A 344 -32.51 -1.80 3.35
CA ILE A 344 -33.68 -2.03 4.22
C ILE A 344 -34.94 -2.01 3.35
N PRO A 345 -35.76 -3.08 3.37
CA PRO A 345 -37.02 -3.09 2.65
C PRO A 345 -37.93 -1.97 3.19
N ASN A 346 -38.64 -1.28 2.29
CA ASN A 346 -39.53 -0.15 2.56
C ASN A 346 -38.88 1.25 2.66
N ILE A 347 -37.56 1.38 2.54
CA ILE A 347 -36.92 2.70 2.38
C ILE A 347 -36.89 3.05 0.88
N LYS A 348 -37.30 4.28 0.53
CA LYS A 348 -37.24 4.75 -0.86
C LYS A 348 -35.78 5.02 -1.26
N ASP A 349 -35.40 4.62 -2.47
CA ASP A 349 -34.02 4.68 -2.99
C ASP A 349 -33.34 6.05 -2.88
N PHE A 350 -34.11 7.15 -2.93
CA PHE A 350 -33.55 8.50 -2.82
C PHE A 350 -33.17 8.89 -1.38
N VAL A 351 -33.71 8.24 -0.35
CA VAL A 351 -33.50 8.60 1.05
C VAL A 351 -32.03 8.40 1.47
N PRO A 352 -31.38 7.25 1.21
CA PRO A 352 -29.95 7.07 1.47
C PRO A 352 -29.06 8.12 0.79
N MET A 353 -29.40 8.52 -0.43
CA MET A 353 -28.64 9.53 -1.18
C MET A 353 -28.73 10.91 -0.51
N ILE A 354 -29.93 11.34 -0.10
CA ILE A 354 -30.12 12.61 0.63
C ILE A 354 -29.38 12.57 1.98
N LEU A 355 -29.51 11.46 2.72
CA LEU A 355 -28.83 11.28 4.00
C LEU A 355 -27.31 11.30 3.87
N MET A 356 -26.75 10.73 2.80
CA MET A 356 -25.32 10.77 2.51
C MET A 356 -24.86 12.21 2.28
N ILE A 357 -25.52 12.95 1.39
CA ILE A 357 -25.15 14.34 1.06
C ILE A 357 -25.26 15.22 2.31
N PHE A 358 -26.36 15.11 3.05
CA PHE A 358 -26.55 15.87 4.28
C PHE A 358 -25.53 15.47 5.35
N GLY A 359 -25.25 14.17 5.50
CA GLY A 359 -24.25 13.65 6.43
C GLY A 359 -22.85 14.15 6.13
N TRP A 360 -22.46 14.24 4.85
CA TRP A 360 -21.19 14.80 4.43
C TRP A 360 -21.08 16.29 4.76
N VAL A 361 -22.09 17.08 4.40
CA VAL A 361 -22.11 18.53 4.67
C VAL A 361 -22.10 18.78 6.18
N ALA A 362 -22.95 18.09 6.93
CA ALA A 362 -23.02 18.22 8.39
C ALA A 362 -21.69 17.84 9.04
N PHE A 363 -21.08 16.71 8.65
CA PHE A 363 -19.78 16.31 9.16
C PHE A 363 -18.69 17.31 8.82
N ALA A 364 -18.62 17.80 7.59
CA ALA A 364 -17.63 18.79 7.17
C ALA A 364 -17.76 20.10 7.95
N VAL A 365 -18.99 20.58 8.18
CA VAL A 365 -19.26 21.78 8.98
C VAL A 365 -18.85 21.57 10.43
N VAL A 366 -19.29 20.46 11.06
CA VAL A 366 -18.94 20.15 12.46
C VAL A 366 -17.44 19.99 12.62
N TYR A 367 -16.77 19.26 11.72
CA TYR A 367 -15.33 19.07 11.74
C TYR A 367 -14.58 20.40 11.57
N SER A 368 -15.02 21.24 10.63
CA SER A 368 -14.47 22.59 10.43
C SER A 368 -14.66 23.47 11.67
N MET A 369 -15.82 23.42 12.33
CA MET A 369 -16.07 24.15 13.58
C MET A 369 -15.18 23.64 14.72
N LEU A 370 -15.11 22.33 14.96
CA LEU A 370 -14.25 21.74 15.98
C LEU A 370 -12.78 22.16 15.80
N TYR A 371 -12.35 22.21 14.54
CA TYR A 371 -11.02 22.67 14.18
C TYR A 371 -10.83 24.17 14.41
N TYR A 372 -11.75 25.01 13.94
CA TYR A 372 -11.67 26.47 14.09
C TYR A 372 -11.66 26.90 15.56
N PHE A 373 -12.41 26.21 16.41
CA PHE A 373 -12.48 26.49 17.84
C PHE A 373 -11.36 25.81 18.65
N GLU A 374 -10.42 25.12 17.99
CA GLU A 374 -9.35 24.35 18.64
C GLU A 374 -9.90 23.50 19.79
N ILE A 375 -11.07 22.90 19.60
CA ILE A 375 -11.69 22.04 20.62
C ILE A 375 -10.83 20.80 20.67
N ASN A 376 -9.82 20.86 21.53
CA ASN A 376 -8.89 19.80 21.76
C ASN A 376 -9.67 18.71 22.51
N LEU A 377 -10.28 17.82 21.74
CA LEU A 377 -10.85 16.58 22.25
C LEU A 377 -9.66 15.82 22.84
N GLY A 378 -9.38 16.00 24.13
CA GLY A 378 -8.28 15.37 24.89
C GLY A 378 -8.33 13.83 24.93
N ILE A 379 -9.09 13.24 24.01
CA ILE A 379 -9.14 11.84 23.63
C ILE A 379 -7.76 11.39 23.14
N SER A 380 -7.03 12.18 22.35
CA SER A 380 -5.72 11.77 21.83
C SER A 380 -4.72 11.54 22.97
N GLU A 381 -4.60 12.48 23.92
CA GLU A 381 -3.70 12.34 25.07
C GLU A 381 -4.08 11.17 25.99
N LYS A 382 -5.37 10.93 26.22
CA LYS A 382 -5.84 9.77 27.00
C LYS A 382 -5.56 8.44 26.30
N ILE A 383 -5.74 8.37 24.99
CA ILE A 383 -5.43 7.16 24.21
C ILE A 383 -3.91 6.94 24.13
N PHE A 384 -3.14 8.00 23.87
CA PHE A 384 -1.69 7.92 23.83
C PHE A 384 -1.09 7.53 25.18
N SER A 385 -1.61 8.05 26.29
CA SER A 385 -1.17 7.60 27.62
C SER A 385 -1.49 6.13 27.86
N LEU A 386 -2.63 5.60 27.40
CA LEU A 386 -2.94 4.16 27.49
C LEU A 386 -2.02 3.30 26.61
N ILE A 387 -1.65 3.77 25.42
CA ILE A 387 -0.76 3.05 24.49
C ILE A 387 0.70 3.12 24.95
N ARG A 388 1.13 4.26 25.52
CA ARG A 388 2.52 4.51 25.93
C ARG A 388 2.92 3.77 27.23
N VAL A 389 1.99 3.13 27.94
CA VAL A 389 2.20 2.41 29.22
C VAL A 389 3.14 1.17 29.13
N LYS A 390 3.73 0.86 27.98
CA LYS A 390 4.62 -0.32 27.86
C LYS A 390 5.98 -0.10 27.22
N GLU A 391 6.39 1.13 26.94
CA GLU A 391 7.81 1.38 26.70
C GLU A 391 8.50 1.40 28.06
N THR A 392 8.99 0.22 28.49
CA THR A 392 9.95 0.12 29.60
C THR A 392 11.00 1.20 29.40
N PRO A 393 11.19 2.11 30.37
CA PRO A 393 12.17 3.18 30.24
C PRO A 393 13.50 2.54 29.85
N ARG A 394 14.00 2.85 28.65
CA ARG A 394 15.35 2.43 28.26
C ARG A 394 16.24 2.94 29.37
N LYS A 395 16.93 2.03 30.06
CA LYS A 395 18.00 2.41 30.97
C LYS A 395 18.86 3.44 30.23
N PRO A 396 19.14 4.60 30.84
CA PRO A 396 20.04 5.56 30.22
C PRO A 396 21.31 4.79 29.81
N PRO A 397 21.85 5.03 28.60
CA PRO A 397 23.09 4.40 28.19
C PRO A 397 24.10 4.60 29.31
N PRO A 398 24.85 3.56 29.71
CA PRO A 398 25.84 3.68 30.76
C PRO A 398 26.70 4.90 30.43
N GLU A 399 26.77 5.86 31.35
CA GLU A 399 27.62 7.04 31.20
C GLU A 399 29.00 6.52 30.82
N LEU A 400 29.38 6.75 29.56
CA LEU A 400 30.75 6.52 29.13
C LEU A 400 31.57 7.43 30.02
N ASN A 401 32.20 6.84 31.03
CA ASN A 401 33.16 7.52 31.89
C ASN A 401 34.13 8.23 30.95
N LYS A 402 33.97 9.55 30.83
CA LYS A 402 34.96 10.43 30.26
C LYS A 402 36.19 10.27 31.14
N SER A 403 37.02 9.29 30.78
CA SER A 403 38.42 9.24 31.15
C SER A 403 39.01 10.53 30.60
N SER A 404 39.04 11.54 31.45
CA SER A 404 39.79 12.77 31.29
C SER A 404 41.26 12.38 31.12
N SER A 405 41.67 12.19 29.87
CA SER A 405 43.08 12.22 29.50
C SER A 405 43.56 13.64 29.77
N HIS A 406 44.14 13.83 30.96
CA HIS A 406 45.08 14.90 31.24
C HIS A 406 46.21 14.82 30.21
N ILE A 407 46.05 15.50 29.08
CA ILE A 407 47.17 15.84 28.21
C ILE A 407 47.90 16.96 28.93
N ASN A 408 49.02 16.57 29.56
CA ASN A 408 50.03 17.47 30.09
C ASN A 408 50.49 18.40 28.96
N GLN A 409 50.14 19.68 29.06
CA GLN A 409 50.91 20.75 28.46
C GLN A 409 52.18 20.94 29.28
N ASN A 410 53.29 20.37 28.81
CA ASN A 410 54.66 20.74 29.20
C ASN A 410 55.61 20.26 28.10
N LEU A 411 55.80 21.09 27.06
CA LEU A 411 57.07 21.47 26.43
C LEU A 411 56.81 22.31 25.16
#